data_AF-S8C1S3-F1
#
_entry.id   AF-S8C1S3-F1
#
_cell.length_a   1.000
_cell.length_b   1.000
_cell.length_c   1.000
_cell.angle_alpha   90.00
_cell.angle_beta   90.00
_cell.angle_gamma   90.00
#
_symmetry.space_group_name_H-M   'P 1'
#
loop_
_entity.id
_entity.type
_entity.pdbx_description
1 polymer ?
#
loop_
_entity_poly.entity_id
_entity_poly.type
_entity_poly.pdbx_seq_one_letter_code
_entity_poly.pdbx_strand_id
1 'polypeptide(L)'
;MRSKKRLVPETLFSTSEASAIILTSRLSLTDPYVQVAGQTAPGKGIAIRGWPFGLSGAGDAIVRHMRVRLGKVSGQTVVGMGLGGCTHTILIMDRCSMGWGTDETHSSRNSGNIPFMRK
;
A
#
# COMPACT_ATOMS: atom_id res chain seq x y z
N MET A 1 32.73 10.13 -11.13
CA MET A 1 31.54 10.02 -12.01
C MET A 1 30.63 8.96 -11.39
N ARG A 2 29.58 9.34 -10.64
CA ARG A 2 28.64 8.36 -10.02
C ARG A 2 27.86 7.69 -11.16
N SER A 3 28.02 6.37 -11.31
CA SER A 3 27.20 5.57 -12.21
C SER A 3 25.72 5.85 -11.91
N LYS A 4 24.98 6.38 -12.90
CA LYS A 4 23.53 6.50 -12.80
C LYS A 4 22.98 5.08 -12.82
N LYS A 5 22.80 4.47 -11.63
CA LYS A 5 21.98 3.26 -11.51
C LYS A 5 20.64 3.59 -12.15
N ARG A 6 20.30 2.90 -13.23
CA ARG A 6 18.98 2.98 -13.84
C ARG A 6 17.99 2.54 -12.75
N LEU A 7 17.20 3.48 -12.26
CA LEU A 7 16.14 3.20 -11.31
C LEU A 7 15.04 2.46 -12.07
N VAL A 8 15.05 1.13 -11.96
CA VAL A 8 13.97 0.29 -12.45
C VAL A 8 12.95 0.17 -11.32
N PRO A 9 11.64 0.33 -11.59
CA PRO A 9 10.64 0.12 -10.56
C PRO A 9 10.70 -1.33 -10.08
N GLU A 10 10.92 -1.54 -8.79
CA GLU A 10 10.87 -2.89 -8.22
C GLU A 10 9.41 -3.28 -7.96
N THR A 11 8.99 -4.41 -8.54
CA THR A 11 7.67 -4.99 -8.26
C THR A 11 7.78 -5.81 -6.99
N LEU A 12 7.20 -5.33 -5.90
CA LEU A 12 7.40 -5.95 -4.59
C LEU A 12 6.42 -7.10 -4.31
N PHE A 13 5.27 -7.12 -4.98
CA PHE A 13 4.21 -8.06 -4.62
C PHE A 13 3.31 -8.45 -5.80
N SER A 14 3.24 -9.76 -6.07
CA SER A 14 2.39 -10.43 -7.06
C SER A 14 2.01 -11.81 -6.49
N THR A 15 0.72 -12.16 -6.44
CA THR A 15 0.27 -13.49 -5.99
C THR A 15 -0.52 -14.15 -7.10
N SER A 16 -0.36 -15.46 -7.34
CA SER A 16 -1.17 -16.22 -8.31
C SER A 16 -2.29 -17.04 -7.66
N GLU A 17 -2.17 -17.34 -6.36
CA GLU A 17 -3.05 -18.32 -5.70
C GLU A 17 -4.01 -17.72 -4.67
N ALA A 18 -3.60 -16.64 -3.98
CA ALA A 18 -4.35 -16.09 -2.85
C ALA A 18 -4.71 -14.61 -3.06
N SER A 19 -6.01 -14.32 -2.96
CA SER A 19 -6.56 -12.97 -3.04
C SER A 19 -6.73 -12.28 -1.68
N ALA A 20 -6.41 -12.96 -0.57
CA ALA A 20 -6.52 -12.45 0.79
C ALA A 20 -5.33 -12.88 1.64
N ILE A 21 -4.74 -11.93 2.36
CA ILE A 21 -3.56 -12.09 3.21
C ILE A 21 -3.90 -11.52 4.57
N ILE A 22 -3.73 -12.34 5.61
CA ILE A 22 -3.86 -11.91 6.99
C ILE A 22 -2.46 -11.59 7.47
N LEU A 23 -2.20 -10.31 7.72
CA LEU A 23 -0.94 -9.88 8.29
C LEU A 23 -0.95 -10.16 9.80
N THR A 24 0.23 -10.45 10.34
CA THR A 24 0.47 -10.60 11.79
C THR A 24 1.15 -9.37 12.40
N SER A 25 1.64 -8.46 11.55
CA SER A 25 2.26 -7.18 11.93
C SER A 25 2.09 -6.14 10.81
N ARG A 26 2.40 -4.87 11.09
CA ARG A 26 2.34 -3.79 10.08
C ARG A 26 3.26 -4.09 8.89
N LEU A 27 2.71 -4.00 7.68
CA LEU A 27 3.48 -4.03 6.43
C LEU A 27 3.65 -2.59 5.91
N SER A 28 4.86 -2.06 5.98
CA SER A 28 5.17 -0.70 5.55
C SER A 28 6.23 -0.72 4.46
N LEU A 29 5.93 -0.04 3.34
CA LEU A 29 6.91 0.23 2.30
C LEU A 29 7.71 1.48 2.66
N THR A 30 9.03 1.41 2.52
CA THR A 30 9.96 2.51 2.82
C THR A 30 10.89 2.83 1.66
N ASP A 31 11.02 1.93 0.69
CA ASP A 31 11.90 2.12 -0.46
C ASP A 31 11.30 3.05 -1.51
N PRO A 32 12.14 3.78 -2.27
CA PRO A 32 11.68 4.58 -3.41
C PRO A 32 11.48 3.72 -4.66
N TYR A 33 10.65 4.20 -5.59
CA TYR A 33 10.40 3.57 -6.90
C TYR A 33 9.78 2.16 -6.82
N VAL A 34 8.86 1.97 -5.88
CA VAL A 34 8.20 0.66 -5.66
C VAL A 34 6.86 0.59 -6.38
N GLN A 35 6.57 -0.57 -6.97
CA GLN A 35 5.25 -0.91 -7.47
C GLN A 35 4.63 -2.10 -6.74
N VAL A 36 3.40 -1.92 -6.25
CA VAL A 36 2.54 -3.00 -5.77
C VAL A 36 1.51 -3.30 -6.85
N ALA A 37 1.65 -4.48 -7.47
CA ALA A 37 0.92 -4.90 -8.66
C ALA A 37 -0.20 -5.89 -8.32
N GLY A 38 -1.18 -5.47 -7.53
CA GLY A 38 -2.23 -6.36 -7.04
C GLY A 38 -3.17 -6.92 -8.10
N GLN A 39 -3.18 -6.39 -9.32
CA GLN A 39 -3.98 -6.92 -10.44
C GLN A 39 -3.58 -8.34 -10.87
N THR A 40 -2.39 -8.78 -10.46
CA THR A 40 -1.89 -10.14 -10.72
C THR A 40 -2.58 -11.19 -9.87
N ALA A 41 -3.19 -10.79 -8.74
CA ALA A 41 -3.90 -11.68 -7.83
C ALA A 41 -5.27 -12.10 -8.37
N PRO A 42 -5.71 -13.35 -8.11
CA PRO A 42 -7.04 -13.80 -8.47
C PRO A 42 -8.16 -12.88 -7.95
N GLY A 43 -9.25 -12.79 -8.71
CA GLY A 43 -10.40 -11.96 -8.36
C GLY A 43 -10.15 -10.47 -8.56
N LYS A 44 -10.51 -9.62 -7.59
CA LYS A 44 -10.46 -8.14 -7.72
C LYS A 44 -9.13 -7.54 -7.22
N GLY A 45 -8.08 -8.34 -7.12
CA GLY A 45 -6.79 -8.01 -6.51
C GLY A 45 -6.58 -8.54 -5.07
N ILE A 46 -5.64 -7.97 -4.34
CA ILE A 46 -5.20 -8.48 -3.02
C ILE A 46 -5.98 -7.82 -1.89
N ALA A 47 -6.48 -8.62 -0.95
CA ALA A 47 -7.08 -8.14 0.29
C ALA A 47 -6.15 -8.32 1.49
N ILE A 48 -5.86 -7.24 2.22
CA ILE A 48 -5.10 -7.24 3.47
C ILE A 48 -6.05 -7.17 4.67
N ARG A 49 -5.82 -8.00 5.69
CA ARG A 49 -6.57 -8.04 6.95
C ARG A 49 -5.64 -8.09 8.16
N GLY A 50 -6.16 -7.79 9.35
CA GLY A 50 -5.40 -7.88 10.61
C GLY A 50 -4.62 -6.62 10.92
N TRP A 51 -3.58 -6.35 10.14
CA TRP A 51 -2.64 -5.25 10.41
C TRP A 51 -2.53 -4.24 9.26
N PRO A 52 -2.03 -3.02 9.54
CA PRO A 52 -1.93 -1.94 8.55
C PRO A 52 -1.05 -2.31 7.36
N PHE A 53 -1.44 -1.83 6.19
CA PHE A 53 -0.60 -1.81 4.99
C PHE A 53 -0.43 -0.38 4.50
N GLY A 54 0.79 0.04 4.18
CA GLY A 54 1.00 1.42 3.76
C GLY A 54 2.42 1.77 3.38
N LEU A 55 2.67 3.07 3.27
CA LEU A 55 3.97 3.66 2.99
C LEU A 55 4.37 4.55 4.18
N SER A 56 5.65 4.52 4.54
CA SER A 56 6.19 5.31 5.65
C SER A 56 7.54 5.91 5.23
N GLY A 57 7.55 7.20 4.90
CA GLY A 57 8.75 7.89 4.41
C GLY A 57 9.26 7.35 3.07
N ALA A 58 8.41 6.64 2.31
CA ALA A 58 8.78 6.06 1.03
C ALA A 58 8.93 7.14 -0.05
N GLY A 59 9.70 6.80 -1.10
CA GLY A 59 9.83 7.57 -2.34
C GLY A 59 8.59 7.49 -3.25
N ASP A 60 8.77 7.82 -4.53
CA ASP A 60 7.71 7.64 -5.55
C ASP A 60 7.24 6.18 -5.59
N ALA A 61 5.93 5.97 -5.59
CA ALA A 61 5.38 4.62 -5.59
C ALA A 61 4.02 4.52 -6.29
N ILE A 62 3.72 3.33 -6.80
CA ILE A 62 2.44 3.02 -7.44
C ILE A 62 1.83 1.79 -6.74
N VAL A 63 0.67 1.98 -6.11
CA VAL A 63 -0.07 0.91 -5.44
C VAL A 63 -1.38 0.68 -6.16
N ARG A 64 -1.60 -0.54 -6.66
CA ARG A 64 -2.79 -0.87 -7.45
C ARG A 64 -3.53 -2.10 -6.96
N HIS A 65 -4.85 -2.08 -7.09
CA HIS A 65 -5.74 -3.22 -6.82
C HIS A 65 -5.60 -3.80 -5.39
N MET A 66 -5.23 -2.95 -4.43
CA MET A 66 -5.16 -3.32 -3.01
C MET A 66 -6.49 -3.09 -2.30
N ARG A 67 -6.88 -4.03 -1.46
CA ARG A 67 -8.10 -3.97 -0.65
C ARG A 67 -7.73 -4.07 0.83
N VAL A 68 -7.81 -3.00 1.60
CA VAL A 68 -7.56 -3.08 3.06
C VAL A 68 -8.88 -3.30 3.79
N ARG A 69 -8.94 -4.35 4.62
CA ARG A 69 -10.11 -4.82 5.39
C ARG A 69 -9.66 -5.32 6.77
N LEU A 70 -9.14 -4.43 7.62
CA LEU A 70 -8.55 -4.81 8.91
C LEU A 70 -9.51 -5.67 9.74
N GLY A 71 -10.72 -5.15 9.98
CA GLY A 71 -11.68 -5.75 10.90
C GLY A 71 -11.11 -5.87 12.32
N LYS A 72 -11.72 -6.72 13.14
CA LYS A 72 -11.25 -6.97 14.52
C LYS A 72 -10.16 -8.04 14.62
N VAL A 73 -9.53 -8.42 13.50
CA VAL A 73 -8.66 -9.60 13.40
C VAL A 73 -7.42 -9.49 14.29
N SER A 74 -6.82 -8.30 14.45
CA SER A 74 -5.70 -8.06 15.36
C SER A 74 -6.12 -7.75 16.80
N GLY A 75 -7.39 -7.41 17.04
CA GLY A 75 -7.88 -6.87 18.32
C GLY A 75 -7.32 -5.50 18.70
N GLN A 76 -6.56 -4.84 17.81
CA GLN A 76 -5.91 -3.56 18.08
C GLN A 76 -6.60 -2.42 17.34
N THR A 77 -6.55 -1.22 17.92
CA THR A 77 -6.96 0.02 17.25
C THR A 77 -5.79 0.50 16.39
N VAL A 78 -5.86 0.22 15.08
CA VAL A 78 -4.82 0.60 14.12
C VAL A 78 -5.40 1.24 12.85
N VAL A 79 -4.58 2.04 12.18
CA VAL A 79 -4.89 2.67 10.89
C VAL A 79 -4.96 1.60 9.79
N GLY A 80 -5.95 1.69 8.89
CA GLY A 80 -6.07 0.83 7.72
C GLY A 80 -4.90 0.97 6.76
N MET A 81 -4.90 2.06 6.00
CA MET A 81 -3.84 2.38 5.05
C MET A 81 -3.17 3.70 5.40
N GLY A 82 -1.90 3.64 5.78
CA GLY A 82 -1.10 4.83 6.15
C GLY A 82 -0.13 5.21 5.05
N LEU A 83 -0.02 6.49 4.73
CA LEU A 83 0.95 7.06 3.78
C LEU A 83 1.94 8.03 4.48
N GLY A 84 2.25 7.77 5.74
CA GLY A 84 2.95 8.70 6.63
C GLY A 84 4.29 9.19 6.08
N GLY A 85 4.57 10.50 6.18
CA GLY A 85 5.91 11.05 5.91
C GLY A 85 6.37 11.01 4.45
N CYS A 86 5.47 10.76 3.51
CA CYS A 86 5.75 10.73 2.07
C CYS A 86 5.63 12.14 1.45
N THR A 87 6.42 13.11 1.95
CA THR A 87 6.19 14.56 1.70
C THR A 87 6.54 15.02 0.28
N HIS A 88 7.58 14.46 -0.34
CA HIS A 88 8.14 14.92 -1.62
C HIS A 88 8.07 13.85 -2.70
N THR A 89 6.94 13.14 -2.78
CA THR A 89 6.81 11.95 -3.62
C THR A 89 5.49 11.91 -4.34
N ILE A 90 5.44 11.18 -5.45
CA ILE A 90 4.22 10.91 -6.19
C ILE A 90 3.73 9.52 -5.79
N LEU A 91 2.57 9.49 -5.12
CA LEU A 91 1.95 8.25 -4.65
C LEU A 91 0.67 7.97 -5.41
N ILE A 92 0.75 7.06 -6.39
CA ILE A 92 -0.41 6.69 -7.19
C ILE A 92 -1.18 5.55 -6.52
N MET A 93 -2.44 5.82 -6.19
CA MET A 93 -3.36 4.85 -5.62
C MET A 93 -4.46 4.52 -6.64
N ASP A 94 -4.30 3.42 -7.39
CA ASP A 94 -5.25 3.05 -8.46
C ASP A 94 -6.09 1.82 -8.07
N ARG A 95 -7.42 1.96 -8.16
CA ARG A 95 -8.39 0.89 -7.83
C ARG A 95 -8.19 0.29 -6.43
N CYS A 96 -7.65 1.07 -5.51
CA CYS A 96 -7.54 0.69 -4.11
C CYS A 96 -8.91 0.87 -3.41
N SER A 97 -9.23 -0.02 -2.49
CA SER A 97 -10.42 0.12 -1.64
C SER A 97 -10.07 -0.15 -0.20
N MET A 98 -10.51 0.70 0.71
CA MET A 98 -10.22 0.60 2.13
C MET A 98 -11.56 0.62 2.89
N GLY A 99 -11.66 -0.16 3.95
CA GLY A 99 -12.85 -0.22 4.78
C GLY A 99 -12.64 -1.09 6.02
N TRP A 100 -13.63 -1.08 6.93
CA TRP A 100 -13.56 -1.79 8.21
C TRP A 100 -12.29 -1.43 9.01
N GLY A 101 -11.94 -0.15 9.00
CA GLY A 101 -10.89 0.40 9.86
C GLY A 101 -11.30 0.32 11.33
N THR A 102 -10.31 0.15 12.20
CA THR A 102 -10.48 0.15 13.66
C THR A 102 -10.16 1.52 14.27
N ASP A 103 -9.29 2.28 13.63
CA ASP A 103 -9.05 3.72 13.83
C ASP A 103 -9.48 4.45 12.54
N GLU A 104 -8.62 5.25 11.89
CA GLU A 104 -8.92 5.74 10.55
C GLU A 104 -8.71 4.67 9.47
N THR A 105 -9.58 4.67 8.46
CA THR A 105 -9.49 3.75 7.33
C THR A 105 -8.32 4.10 6.39
N HIS A 106 -7.99 5.39 6.28
CA HIS A 106 -6.90 5.92 5.48
C HIS A 106 -6.28 7.12 6.19
N SER A 107 -4.96 7.24 6.14
CA SER A 107 -4.21 8.36 6.74
C SER A 107 -3.09 8.81 5.81
N SER A 108 -3.05 10.10 5.52
CA SER A 108 -2.04 10.76 4.67
C SER A 108 -1.24 11.82 5.44
N ARG A 109 -0.95 11.55 6.71
CA ARG A 109 -0.21 12.49 7.56
C ARG A 109 1.16 12.77 6.96
N ASN A 110 1.48 14.04 6.75
CA ASN A 110 2.75 14.50 6.18
C ASN A 110 3.08 13.84 4.84
N SER A 111 2.08 13.71 3.97
CA SER A 111 2.24 13.18 2.60
C SER A 111 1.97 14.28 1.57
N GLY A 112 2.73 14.28 0.48
CA GLY A 112 2.52 15.14 -0.69
C GLY A 112 2.05 14.35 -1.91
N ASN A 113 1.23 14.96 -2.76
CA ASN A 113 0.83 14.49 -4.09
C ASN A 113 0.37 13.01 -4.19
N ILE A 114 -0.88 12.75 -3.76
CA ILE A 114 -1.50 11.41 -3.77
C ILE A 114 -2.72 11.37 -4.72
N PRO A 115 -2.53 11.16 -6.03
CA PRO A 115 -3.65 10.94 -6.93
C PRO A 115 -4.34 9.58 -6.66
N PHE A 116 -5.64 9.63 -6.38
CA PHE A 116 -6.51 8.47 -6.34
C PHE A 116 -7.23 8.30 -7.68
N MET A 117 -7.13 7.12 -8.29
CA MET A 117 -7.65 6.85 -9.63
C MET A 117 -8.47 5.56 -9.70
N ARG A 118 -9.39 5.49 -10.68
CA ARG A 118 -10.31 4.36 -10.88
C ARG A 118 -10.68 4.11 -12.36
N LYS A 119 -9.92 4.64 -13.33
CA LYS A 119 -10.25 4.51 -14.77
C LYS A 119 -9.76 3.21 -15.34
#